data_AF-A0A1I0EVT0-F1
#
_entry.id   AF-A0A1I0EVT0-F1
#
_cell.length_a   1.000
_cell.length_b   1.000
_cell.length_c   1.000
_cell.angle_alpha   90.00
_cell.angle_beta   90.00
_cell.angle_gamma   90.00
#
_symmetry.space_group_name_H-M   'P 1'
#
loop_
_entity.id
_entity.type
_entity.pdbx_description
1 polymer ?
#
loop_
_entity_poly.entity_id
_entity_poly.type
_entity_poly.pdbx_seq_one_letter_code
_entity_poly.pdbx_strand_id
1 'polypeptide(L)'
;MKHDFYYISKKDPVVAEAYSNILCLIHEVQDFVRRKFTFQYTIVGSYKRNMITYDAKSNVGYDFDFNIEVNDDDQEYTAKEIKNILQVAFNKVVGKYGYDYAEDSTRVLTIKRKDRRRSRILHSCDFAIVNNYIDEDGYECQEYIRHNKKQKTYSWCEQPDGYYRLPEKIEWVKEHDLWQEMRQVYIDMKDRNEDPNVHSRSVFACAVHQICQQYGFY
;
A
#
# COMPACT_ATOMS: atom_id res chain seq x y z
N MET A 1 -7.01 -19.99 17.60
CA MET A 1 -6.83 -18.81 16.72
C MET A 1 -5.81 -19.12 15.64
N LYS A 2 -6.21 -18.98 14.37
CA LYS A 2 -5.40 -19.25 13.16
C LYS A 2 -4.28 -18.21 12.97
N HIS A 3 -4.55 -16.99 13.37
CA HIS A 3 -3.64 -15.85 13.33
C HIS A 3 -3.20 -15.44 14.74
N ASP A 4 -2.17 -14.60 14.82
CA ASP A 4 -1.65 -14.00 16.06
C ASP A 4 -0.98 -12.67 15.74
N PHE A 5 -1.77 -11.64 15.47
CA PHE A 5 -1.29 -10.34 14.99
C PHE A 5 -0.82 -9.42 16.13
N TYR A 6 0.34 -8.81 15.93
CA TYR A 6 0.91 -7.82 16.83
C TYR A 6 1.27 -6.54 16.08
N TYR A 7 1.22 -5.42 16.79
CA TYR A 7 1.77 -4.16 16.30
C TYR A 7 3.29 -4.16 16.41
N ILE A 8 3.93 -3.54 15.41
CA ILE A 8 5.35 -3.19 15.46
C ILE A 8 5.51 -1.69 15.20
N SER A 9 6.41 -1.06 15.95
CA SER A 9 6.65 0.37 15.83
C SER A 9 7.37 0.67 14.52
N LYS A 10 7.02 1.79 13.85
CA LYS A 10 7.83 2.29 12.72
C LYS A 10 9.26 2.69 13.13
N LYS A 11 9.51 2.87 14.44
CA LYS A 11 10.84 3.13 15.02
C LYS A 11 11.60 1.85 15.35
N ASP A 12 10.99 0.67 15.19
CA ASP A 12 11.72 -0.59 15.30
C ASP A 12 12.90 -0.58 14.31
N PRO A 13 14.13 -0.94 14.75
CA PRO A 13 15.31 -0.84 13.89
C PRO A 13 15.18 -1.59 12.57
N VAL A 14 14.53 -2.76 12.57
CA VAL A 14 14.39 -3.59 11.36
C VAL A 14 13.41 -2.94 10.39
N VAL A 15 12.30 -2.40 10.90
CA VAL A 15 11.29 -1.69 10.10
C VAL A 15 11.87 -0.39 9.52
N ALA A 16 12.63 0.35 10.33
CA ALA A 16 13.28 1.59 9.91
C ALA A 16 14.34 1.33 8.82
N GLU A 17 15.15 0.30 8.98
CA GLU A 17 16.15 -0.11 7.98
C GLU A 17 15.47 -0.56 6.68
N ALA A 18 14.41 -1.37 6.76
CA ALA A 18 13.64 -1.80 5.61
C ALA A 18 13.08 -0.59 4.84
N TYR A 19 12.47 0.37 5.55
CA TYR A 19 11.95 1.60 4.96
C TYR A 19 13.06 2.42 4.28
N SER A 20 14.21 2.62 4.95
CA SER A 20 15.34 3.37 4.38
C SER A 20 15.86 2.72 3.10
N ASN A 21 15.98 1.39 3.06
CA ASN A 21 16.40 0.66 1.87
C ASN A 21 15.40 0.82 0.71
N ILE A 22 14.10 0.82 1.01
CA ILE A 22 13.05 1.06 0.01
C ILE A 22 13.16 2.48 -0.56
N LEU A 23 13.41 3.50 0.27
CA LEU A 23 13.59 4.87 -0.21
C LEU A 23 14.80 5.00 -1.15
N CYS A 24 15.94 4.41 -0.79
CA CYS A 24 17.11 4.40 -1.66
C CYS A 24 16.81 3.70 -3.00
N LEU A 25 16.09 2.57 -2.95
CA LEU A 25 15.66 1.85 -4.14
C LEU A 25 14.74 2.71 -5.02
N ILE A 26 13.77 3.43 -4.45
CA ILE A 26 12.88 4.33 -5.20
C ILE A 26 13.69 5.44 -5.88
N HIS A 27 14.67 6.04 -5.19
CA HIS A 27 15.53 7.07 -5.78
C HIS A 27 16.34 6.54 -6.98
N GLU A 28 16.90 5.33 -6.88
CA GLU A 28 17.58 4.71 -8.03
C GLU A 28 16.60 4.41 -9.19
N VAL A 29 15.35 4.06 -8.90
CA VAL A 29 14.31 3.88 -9.92
C VAL A 29 13.97 5.22 -10.59
N GLN A 30 13.87 6.32 -9.84
CA GLN A 30 13.71 7.67 -10.39
C GLN A 30 14.86 8.03 -11.33
N ASP A 31 16.11 7.77 -10.94
CA ASP A 31 17.28 8.01 -11.78
C ASP A 31 17.20 7.21 -13.09
N PHE A 32 16.76 5.95 -13.02
CA PHE A 32 16.66 5.07 -14.19
C PHE A 32 15.61 5.54 -15.20
N VAL A 33 14.47 6.07 -14.75
CA VAL A 33 13.36 6.49 -15.63
C VAL A 33 13.44 7.95 -16.07
N ARG A 34 14.37 8.75 -15.51
CA ARG A 34 14.46 10.22 -15.70
C ARG A 34 14.46 10.71 -17.15
N ARG A 35 14.92 9.89 -18.11
CA ARG A 35 14.88 10.24 -19.55
C ARG A 35 13.51 10.05 -20.22
N LYS A 36 12.56 9.43 -19.53
CA LYS A 36 11.19 9.17 -20.00
C LYS A 36 10.18 10.05 -19.27
N PHE A 37 10.22 10.01 -17.93
CA PHE A 37 9.39 10.85 -17.07
C PHE A 37 10.04 10.98 -15.70
N THR A 38 9.51 11.90 -14.89
CA THR A 38 9.75 11.95 -13.44
C THR A 38 8.53 11.46 -12.70
N PHE A 39 8.66 11.15 -11.41
CA PHE A 39 7.52 10.78 -10.59
C PHE A 39 7.73 11.19 -9.14
N GLN A 40 6.63 11.49 -8.46
CA GLN A 40 6.58 11.66 -7.01
C GLN A 40 6.14 10.35 -6.35
N TYR A 41 6.49 10.17 -5.07
CA TYR A 41 6.04 9.02 -4.30
C TYR A 41 5.54 9.44 -2.93
N THR A 42 4.54 8.73 -2.43
CA THR A 42 3.98 8.94 -1.08
C THR A 42 3.81 7.61 -0.38
N ILE A 43 4.39 7.46 0.81
CA ILE A 43 4.11 6.32 1.68
C ILE A 43 2.66 6.40 2.17
N VAL A 44 1.92 5.29 2.06
CA VAL A 44 0.52 5.16 2.47
C VAL A 44 0.36 3.95 3.40
N GLY A 45 -0.86 3.41 3.53
CA GLY A 45 -1.05 2.14 4.22
C GLY A 45 -0.81 2.17 5.72
N SER A 46 -0.40 1.02 6.24
CA SER A 46 -0.20 0.80 7.68
C SER A 46 0.96 1.64 8.23
N TYR A 47 2.03 1.80 7.45
CA TYR A 47 3.21 2.57 7.82
C TYR A 47 2.89 4.04 8.07
N LYS A 48 2.20 4.72 7.13
CA LYS A 48 1.78 6.13 7.27
C LYS A 48 0.98 6.36 8.55
N ARG A 49 0.14 5.39 8.93
CA ARG A 49 -0.75 5.45 10.10
C ARG A 49 -0.10 5.01 11.42
N ASN A 50 1.17 4.56 11.40
CA ASN A 50 1.81 3.89 12.55
C ASN A 50 1.01 2.69 13.07
N MET A 51 0.45 1.92 12.13
CA MET A 51 -0.44 0.77 12.35
C MET A 51 0.15 -0.51 11.75
N ILE A 52 1.49 -0.60 11.73
CA ILE A 52 2.20 -1.75 11.14
C ILE A 52 1.93 -2.97 12.00
N THR A 53 1.53 -4.07 11.37
CA THR A 53 1.21 -5.34 12.03
C THR A 53 1.95 -6.49 11.38
N TYR A 54 2.29 -7.51 12.16
CA TYR A 54 2.77 -8.80 11.65
C TYR A 54 2.05 -9.95 12.36
N ASP A 55 1.87 -11.08 11.67
CA ASP A 55 1.29 -12.31 12.27
C ASP A 55 2.42 -13.24 12.72
N ALA A 56 2.52 -13.46 14.03
CA ALA A 56 3.55 -14.28 14.65
C ALA A 56 3.46 -15.77 14.28
N LYS A 57 2.31 -16.24 13.79
CA LYS A 57 2.12 -17.62 13.30
C LYS A 57 2.34 -17.76 11.80
N SER A 58 2.43 -16.64 11.07
CA SER A 58 2.64 -16.65 9.62
C SER A 58 4.12 -16.58 9.25
N ASN A 59 4.41 -16.92 8.00
CA ASN A 59 5.70 -16.67 7.38
C ASN A 59 5.76 -15.32 6.63
N VAL A 60 4.75 -14.47 6.81
CA VAL A 60 4.61 -13.17 6.13
C VAL A 60 5.06 -12.06 7.09
N GLY A 61 5.92 -11.19 6.59
CA GLY A 61 6.40 -10.02 7.31
C GLY A 61 5.39 -8.88 7.28
N TYR A 62 5.90 -7.67 7.51
CA TYR A 62 5.12 -6.43 7.36
C TYR A 62 5.15 -5.94 5.92
N ASP A 63 4.15 -5.12 5.57
CA ASP A 63 3.96 -4.59 4.22
C ASP A 63 4.15 -3.07 4.21
N PHE A 64 4.82 -2.58 3.17
CA PHE A 64 4.92 -1.15 2.85
C PHE A 64 4.09 -0.84 1.61
N ASP A 65 3.30 0.22 1.67
CA ASP A 65 2.45 0.64 0.56
C ASP A 65 2.89 2.02 0.10
N PHE A 66 3.20 2.20 -1.18
CA PHE A 66 3.55 3.48 -1.78
C PHE A 66 2.61 3.79 -2.93
N ASN A 67 2.19 5.05 -3.01
CA ASN A 67 1.66 5.64 -4.22
C ASN A 67 2.82 6.23 -5.03
N ILE A 68 2.80 6.03 -6.35
CA ILE A 68 3.68 6.66 -7.34
C ILE A 68 2.79 7.50 -8.26
N GLU A 69 3.08 8.78 -8.35
CA GLU A 69 2.40 9.73 -9.24
C GLU A 69 3.39 10.16 -10.32
N VAL A 70 3.09 9.78 -11.56
CA VAL A 70 3.98 10.00 -12.70
C VAL A 70 3.68 11.38 -13.29
N ASN A 71 4.74 12.17 -13.48
CA ASN A 71 4.65 13.45 -14.15
C ASN A 71 4.78 13.20 -15.67
N ASP A 72 3.64 12.94 -16.30
CA ASP A 72 3.47 12.73 -17.75
C ASP A 72 2.33 13.63 -18.26
N ASP A 73 2.50 14.94 -18.06
CA ASP A 73 1.46 15.95 -18.32
C ASP A 73 1.05 15.99 -19.81
N ASP A 74 2.01 15.70 -20.70
CA ASP A 74 1.80 15.59 -22.15
C ASP A 74 1.14 14.26 -22.57
N GLN A 75 0.87 13.37 -21.62
CA GLN A 75 0.28 12.03 -21.83
C GLN A 75 1.03 11.22 -22.91
N GLU A 76 2.36 11.28 -22.88
CA GLU A 76 3.21 10.59 -23.85
C GLU A 76 3.10 9.07 -23.72
N TYR A 77 2.75 8.56 -22.53
CA TYR A 77 2.74 7.14 -22.22
C TYR A 77 1.34 6.64 -21.86
N THR A 78 0.97 5.51 -22.46
CA THR A 78 -0.23 4.78 -22.03
C THR A 78 -0.05 4.19 -20.63
N ALA A 79 -1.16 3.90 -19.93
CA ALA A 79 -1.14 3.23 -18.63
C ALA A 79 -0.31 1.92 -18.63
N LYS A 80 -0.31 1.20 -19.76
CA LYS A 80 0.52 0.00 -19.96
C LYS A 80 2.01 0.33 -20.02
N GLU A 81 2.38 1.36 -20.78
CA GLU A 81 3.77 1.79 -20.92
C GLU A 81 4.33 2.31 -19.61
N ILE A 82 3.59 3.16 -18.89
CA ILE A 82 3.99 3.66 -17.56
C ILE A 82 4.31 2.49 -16.63
N LYS A 83 3.36 1.55 -16.49
CA LYS A 83 3.53 0.41 -15.58
C LYS A 83 4.68 -0.52 -16.00
N ASN A 84 4.85 -0.76 -17.30
CA ASN A 84 5.97 -1.55 -17.82
C ASN A 84 7.32 -0.86 -17.62
N ILE A 85 7.42 0.44 -17.86
CA ILE A 85 8.64 1.23 -17.67
C ILE A 85 9.07 1.15 -16.21
N LEU A 86 8.14 1.37 -15.28
CA LEU A 86 8.40 1.25 -13.84
C LEU A 86 8.79 -0.18 -13.46
N GLN A 87 8.08 -1.21 -13.94
CA GLN A 87 8.43 -2.59 -13.64
C GLN A 87 9.84 -2.96 -14.11
N VAL A 88 10.22 -2.55 -15.33
CA VAL A 88 11.57 -2.76 -15.85
C VAL A 88 12.60 -2.02 -14.99
N ALA A 89 12.32 -0.78 -14.61
CA ALA A 89 13.21 0.02 -13.76
C ALA A 89 13.40 -0.64 -12.38
N PHE A 90 12.33 -1.05 -11.71
CA PHE A 90 12.39 -1.81 -10.46
C PHE A 90 13.24 -3.06 -10.63
N ASN A 91 13.01 -3.86 -11.67
CA ASN A 91 13.76 -5.10 -11.91
C ASN A 91 15.27 -4.89 -12.13
N LYS A 92 15.71 -3.70 -12.53
CA LYS A 92 17.13 -3.36 -12.64
C LYS A 92 17.79 -3.03 -11.29
N VAL A 93 17.00 -2.63 -10.30
CA VAL A 93 17.48 -2.09 -9.02
C VAL A 93 17.28 -3.07 -7.86
N VAL A 94 16.14 -3.76 -7.81
CA VAL A 94 15.69 -4.62 -6.69
C VAL A 94 16.72 -5.62 -6.18
N GLY A 95 17.54 -6.19 -7.07
CA GLY A 95 18.56 -7.17 -6.72
C GLY A 95 19.63 -6.63 -5.76
N LYS A 96 19.98 -5.33 -5.87
CA LYS A 96 20.95 -4.67 -4.97
C LYS A 96 20.48 -4.64 -3.52
N TYR A 97 19.17 -4.61 -3.32
CA TYR A 97 18.52 -4.52 -2.02
C TYR A 97 17.96 -5.86 -1.52
N GLY A 98 18.25 -6.95 -2.24
CA GLY A 98 17.85 -8.31 -1.85
C GLY A 98 16.38 -8.64 -2.08
N TYR A 99 15.70 -7.90 -2.96
CA TYR A 99 14.32 -8.20 -3.36
C TYR A 99 14.30 -9.10 -4.60
N ASP A 100 13.27 -9.94 -4.70
CA ASP A 100 12.94 -10.62 -5.96
C ASP A 100 12.42 -9.60 -7.00
N TYR A 101 12.31 -10.03 -8.26
CA TYR A 101 11.71 -9.22 -9.32
C TYR A 101 10.26 -8.82 -9.01
N ALA A 102 9.89 -7.62 -9.46
CA ALA A 102 8.58 -7.03 -9.26
C ALA A 102 7.48 -7.87 -9.91
N GLU A 103 6.55 -8.32 -9.07
CA GLU A 103 5.33 -9.00 -9.46
C GLU A 103 4.29 -7.97 -9.92
N ASP A 104 3.71 -8.18 -11.10
CA ASP A 104 2.65 -7.32 -11.63
C ASP A 104 1.27 -7.81 -11.17
N SER A 105 0.79 -7.18 -10.10
CA SER A 105 -0.53 -7.42 -9.51
C SER A 105 -1.59 -6.55 -10.19
N THR A 106 -2.87 -6.84 -9.93
CA THR A 106 -3.99 -6.11 -10.57
C THR A 106 -3.95 -4.61 -10.33
N ARG A 107 -3.48 -4.14 -9.18
CA ARG A 107 -3.49 -2.71 -8.81
C ARG A 107 -2.11 -2.12 -8.57
N VAL A 108 -1.10 -2.96 -8.34
CA VAL A 108 0.21 -2.55 -7.83
C VAL A 108 1.32 -3.34 -8.51
N LEU A 109 2.54 -2.82 -8.44
CA LEU A 109 3.77 -3.61 -8.59
C LEU A 109 4.24 -4.01 -7.19
N THR A 110 4.49 -5.29 -6.95
CA THR A 110 4.87 -5.82 -5.63
C THR A 110 6.30 -6.34 -5.67
N ILE A 111 7.16 -5.91 -4.75
CA ILE A 111 8.47 -6.53 -4.50
C ILE A 111 8.49 -7.21 -3.14
N LYS A 112 9.22 -8.32 -3.01
CA LYS A 112 9.28 -9.10 -1.76
C LYS A 112 10.73 -9.37 -1.37
N ARG A 113 11.09 -9.10 -0.12
CA ARG A 113 12.36 -9.51 0.48
C ARG A 113 12.13 -10.83 1.23
N LYS A 114 12.87 -11.87 0.88
CA LYS A 114 12.67 -13.22 1.42
C LYS A 114 13.91 -13.75 2.12
N ASP A 115 13.70 -14.37 3.28
CA ASP A 115 14.65 -15.30 3.87
C ASP A 115 14.37 -16.69 3.29
N ARG A 116 15.15 -17.07 2.27
CA ARG A 116 15.01 -18.36 1.59
C ARG A 116 15.41 -19.54 2.46
N ARG A 117 16.25 -19.36 3.48
CA ARG A 117 16.66 -20.44 4.38
C ARG A 117 15.54 -20.81 5.35
N ARG A 118 14.78 -19.81 5.79
CA ARG A 118 13.64 -19.99 6.70
C ARG A 118 12.29 -20.05 5.98
N SER A 119 12.27 -19.94 4.65
CA SER A 119 11.05 -19.86 3.84
C SER A 119 10.07 -18.77 4.30
N ARG A 120 10.62 -17.59 4.66
CA ARG A 120 9.87 -16.45 5.19
C ARG A 120 9.98 -15.25 4.28
N ILE A 121 8.89 -14.49 4.18
CA ILE A 121 8.91 -13.14 3.63
C ILE A 121 9.25 -12.22 4.81
N LEU A 122 10.36 -11.47 4.70
CA LEU A 122 10.77 -10.52 5.74
C LEU A 122 9.88 -9.29 5.74
N HIS A 123 9.60 -8.79 4.53
CA HIS A 123 8.65 -7.72 4.25
C HIS A 123 8.36 -7.65 2.76
N SER A 124 7.24 -7.04 2.41
CA SER A 124 6.87 -6.75 1.03
C SER A 124 6.69 -5.24 0.82
N CYS A 125 6.74 -4.79 -0.43
CA CYS A 125 6.48 -3.41 -0.79
C CYS A 125 5.61 -3.35 -2.05
N ASP A 126 4.46 -2.70 -1.94
CA ASP A 126 3.49 -2.50 -3.00
C ASP A 126 3.55 -1.06 -3.51
N PHE A 127 3.63 -0.90 -4.84
CA PHE A 127 3.64 0.38 -5.52
C PHE A 127 2.38 0.53 -6.39
N ALA A 128 1.42 1.33 -5.93
CA ALA A 128 0.27 1.74 -6.72
C ALA A 128 0.65 2.94 -7.60
N ILE A 129 0.40 2.85 -8.91
CA ILE A 129 0.59 3.99 -9.80
C ILE A 129 -0.74 4.74 -9.86
N VAL A 130 -0.73 5.99 -9.40
CA VAL A 130 -1.93 6.80 -9.18
C VAL A 130 -1.83 8.14 -9.89
N ASN A 131 -2.97 8.78 -10.06
CA ASN A 131 -3.12 10.16 -10.50
C ASN A 131 -4.19 10.80 -9.61
N ASN A 132 -3.85 11.90 -8.94
CA ASN A 132 -4.79 12.65 -8.11
C ASN A 132 -5.31 13.85 -8.91
N TYR A 133 -6.61 14.10 -8.86
CA TYR A 133 -7.25 15.18 -9.61
C TYR A 133 -8.42 15.77 -8.83
N ILE A 134 -8.85 16.96 -9.23
CA ILE A 134 -10.10 17.57 -8.76
C ILE A 134 -11.15 17.32 -9.84
N ASP A 135 -12.29 16.74 -9.46
CA ASP A 135 -13.41 16.53 -10.39
C ASP A 135 -14.16 17.84 -10.70
N GLU A 136 -15.18 17.77 -11.57
CA GLU A 136 -15.98 18.92 -11.98
C GLU A 136 -16.77 19.55 -10.82
N ASP A 137 -17.05 18.77 -9.76
CA ASP A 137 -17.78 19.20 -8.56
C ASP A 137 -16.84 19.75 -7.47
N GLY A 138 -15.52 19.75 -7.72
CA GLY A 138 -14.52 20.28 -6.80
C GLY A 138 -14.03 19.29 -5.74
N TYR A 139 -14.33 18.00 -5.86
CA TYR A 139 -13.88 16.96 -4.94
C TYR A 139 -12.51 16.40 -5.31
N GLU A 140 -11.70 16.10 -4.29
CA GLU A 140 -10.44 15.39 -4.46
C GLU A 140 -10.68 13.92 -4.83
N CYS A 141 -10.26 13.54 -6.02
CA CYS A 141 -10.36 12.20 -6.57
C CYS A 141 -8.98 11.58 -6.80
N GLN A 142 -8.96 10.26 -6.86
CA GLN A 142 -7.77 9.50 -7.24
C GLN A 142 -8.16 8.34 -8.16
N GLU A 143 -7.41 8.19 -9.23
CA GLU A 143 -7.43 7.00 -10.07
C GLU A 143 -6.11 6.23 -9.95
N TYR A 144 -6.11 4.97 -10.39
CA TYR A 144 -4.93 4.11 -10.38
C TYR A 144 -4.86 3.24 -11.63
N ILE A 145 -3.64 2.86 -12.03
CA ILE A 145 -3.44 1.93 -13.15
C ILE A 145 -3.82 0.51 -12.73
N ARG A 146 -4.87 -0.01 -13.36
CA ARG A 146 -5.36 -1.38 -13.19
C ARG A 146 -4.86 -2.28 -14.32
N HIS A 147 -4.30 -3.43 -13.98
CA HIS A 147 -4.06 -4.53 -14.92
C HIS A 147 -5.30 -5.44 -14.98
N ASN A 148 -6.02 -5.36 -16.10
CA ASN A 148 -7.16 -6.19 -16.42
C ASN A 148 -6.70 -7.55 -16.96
N LYS A 149 -6.34 -8.47 -16.06
CA LYS A 149 -5.69 -9.77 -16.39
C LYS A 149 -6.42 -10.61 -17.45
N LYS A 150 -7.75 -10.59 -17.45
CA LYS A 150 -8.57 -11.34 -18.43
C LYS A 150 -8.42 -10.76 -19.84
N GLN A 151 -8.51 -9.43 -19.97
CA GLN A 151 -8.36 -8.73 -21.25
C GLN A 151 -6.88 -8.49 -21.64
N LYS A 152 -5.93 -8.68 -20.72
CA LYS A 152 -4.51 -8.33 -20.87
C LYS A 152 -4.29 -6.84 -21.23
N THR A 153 -5.16 -5.98 -20.71
CA THR A 153 -5.12 -4.52 -20.91
C THR A 153 -4.82 -3.80 -19.60
N TYR A 154 -4.41 -2.53 -19.72
CA TYR A 154 -4.18 -1.64 -18.61
C TYR A 154 -5.05 -0.40 -18.80
N SER A 155 -5.64 0.09 -17.72
CA SER A 155 -6.52 1.26 -17.75
C SER A 155 -6.38 2.03 -16.44
N TRP A 156 -6.56 3.34 -16.50
CA TRP A 156 -6.88 4.12 -15.32
C TRP A 156 -8.26 3.73 -14.80
N CYS A 157 -8.40 3.63 -13.48
CA CYS A 157 -9.63 3.27 -12.80
C CYS A 157 -9.76 4.11 -11.54
N GLU A 158 -10.93 4.70 -11.34
CA GLU A 158 -11.25 5.49 -10.15
C GLU A 158 -11.19 4.64 -8.88
N GLN A 159 -10.81 5.28 -7.77
CA GLN A 159 -10.94 4.69 -6.45
C GLN A 159 -12.42 4.55 -6.07
N PRO A 160 -12.84 3.43 -5.44
CA PRO A 160 -14.20 3.29 -4.95
C PRO A 160 -14.56 4.32 -3.88
N ASP A 161 -15.81 4.80 -3.87
CA ASP A 161 -16.32 5.85 -2.96
C ASP A 161 -16.01 5.63 -1.48
N GLY A 162 -16.04 4.37 -1.03
CA GLY A 162 -15.71 4.01 0.35
C GLY A 162 -14.29 4.40 0.78
N TYR A 163 -13.41 4.73 -0.17
CA TYR A 163 -12.08 5.25 0.09
C TYR A 163 -12.10 6.70 0.60
N TYR A 164 -12.95 7.56 0.03
CA TYR A 164 -12.95 9.00 0.31
C TYR A 164 -13.56 9.34 1.67
N ARG A 165 -14.45 8.50 2.20
CA ARG A 165 -15.05 8.69 3.54
C ARG A 165 -14.19 8.19 4.70
N LEU A 166 -13.17 7.37 4.42
CA LEU A 166 -12.36 6.76 5.45
C LEU A 166 -11.47 7.77 6.21
N PRO A 167 -10.82 8.77 5.55
CA PRO A 167 -10.08 9.82 6.25
C PRO A 167 -10.92 10.58 7.28
N GLU A 168 -12.13 11.00 6.92
CA GLU A 168 -13.06 11.69 7.81
C GLU A 168 -13.37 10.86 9.06
N LYS A 169 -13.69 9.57 8.88
CA LYS A 169 -13.94 8.64 9.99
C LYS A 169 -12.71 8.46 10.89
N ILE A 170 -11.51 8.40 10.31
CA ILE A 170 -10.26 8.30 11.08
C ILE A 170 -10.05 9.53 11.96
N GLU A 171 -10.25 10.73 11.41
CA GLU A 171 -10.06 11.97 12.18
C GLU A 171 -11.10 12.06 13.30
N TRP A 172 -12.37 11.75 13.01
CA TRP A 172 -13.42 11.69 14.03
C TRP A 172 -13.06 10.74 15.19
N VAL A 173 -12.57 9.52 14.89
CA VAL A 173 -12.14 8.55 15.92
C VAL A 173 -10.99 9.11 16.78
N LYS A 174 -10.06 9.87 16.19
CA LYS A 174 -8.94 10.47 16.93
C LYS A 174 -9.38 11.64 17.81
N GLU A 175 -10.26 12.49 17.29
CA GLU A 175 -10.78 13.66 18.02
C GLU A 175 -11.60 13.27 19.27
N HIS A 176 -12.15 12.06 19.28
CA HIS A 176 -12.93 11.52 20.40
C HIS A 176 -12.11 10.58 21.31
N ASP A 177 -10.79 10.55 21.19
CA ASP A 177 -9.87 9.70 21.98
C ASP A 177 -10.12 8.18 21.86
N LEU A 178 -10.81 7.74 20.80
CA LEU A 178 -11.19 6.33 20.57
C LEU A 178 -10.12 5.52 19.83
N TRP A 179 -8.97 6.12 19.50
CA TRP A 179 -7.96 5.49 18.66
C TRP A 179 -7.39 4.20 19.26
N GLN A 180 -7.19 4.13 20.59
CA GLN A 180 -6.67 2.89 21.21
C GLN A 180 -7.70 1.76 21.19
N GLU A 181 -8.98 2.06 21.38
CA GLU A 181 -10.05 1.06 21.25
C GLU A 181 -10.14 0.55 19.80
N MET A 182 -10.10 1.47 18.82
CA MET A 182 -10.04 1.10 17.40
C MET A 182 -8.86 0.19 17.08
N ARG A 183 -7.68 0.46 17.66
CA ARG A 183 -6.50 -0.40 17.51
C ARG A 183 -6.72 -1.80 18.05
N GLN A 184 -7.42 -1.96 19.18
CA GLN A 184 -7.74 -3.28 19.71
C GLN A 184 -8.73 -4.00 18.81
N VAL A 185 -9.81 -3.33 18.39
CA VAL A 185 -10.81 -3.88 17.46
C VAL A 185 -10.17 -4.33 16.15
N TYR A 186 -9.21 -3.55 15.63
CA TYR A 186 -8.51 -3.91 14.40
C TYR A 186 -7.72 -5.23 14.52
N ILE A 187 -6.97 -5.43 15.61
CA ILE A 187 -6.23 -6.68 15.84
C ILE A 187 -7.19 -7.85 16.02
N ASP A 188 -8.23 -7.67 16.85
CA ASP A 188 -9.24 -8.69 17.08
C ASP A 188 -9.92 -9.13 15.77
N MET A 189 -10.23 -8.18 14.89
CA MET A 189 -10.79 -8.49 13.57
C MET A 189 -9.78 -9.21 12.67
N LYS A 190 -8.51 -8.81 12.68
CA LYS A 190 -7.45 -9.49 11.92
C LYS A 190 -7.26 -10.93 12.37
N ASP A 191 -7.27 -11.16 13.68
CA ASP A 191 -7.08 -12.51 14.24
C ASP A 191 -8.24 -13.46 13.93
N ARG A 192 -9.45 -12.90 13.77
CA ARG A 192 -10.68 -13.63 13.39
C ARG A 192 -10.88 -13.72 11.88
N ASN A 193 -10.11 -13.01 11.08
CA ASN A 193 -10.28 -13.02 9.63
C ASN A 193 -9.78 -14.34 9.04
N GLU A 194 -10.71 -15.18 8.56
CA GLU A 194 -10.37 -16.45 7.93
C GLU A 194 -10.40 -16.39 6.40
N ASP A 195 -10.96 -15.33 5.82
CA ASP A 195 -11.08 -15.13 4.37
C ASP A 195 -9.80 -14.50 3.79
N PRO A 196 -9.02 -15.23 2.97
CA PRO A 196 -7.80 -14.70 2.37
C PRO A 196 -8.04 -13.57 1.36
N ASN A 197 -9.27 -13.37 0.89
CA ASN A 197 -9.63 -12.27 -0.01
C ASN A 197 -9.90 -10.97 0.72
N VAL A 198 -10.05 -11.01 2.06
CA VAL A 198 -10.23 -9.82 2.88
C VAL A 198 -8.86 -9.34 3.34
N HIS A 199 -8.38 -8.28 2.69
CA HIS A 199 -7.06 -7.72 2.96
C HIS A 199 -7.05 -6.76 4.17
N SER A 200 -5.87 -6.52 4.75
CA SER A 200 -5.64 -5.66 5.91
C SER A 200 -6.28 -4.26 5.79
N ARG A 201 -6.33 -3.68 4.59
CA ARG A 201 -6.99 -2.39 4.32
C ARG A 201 -8.50 -2.46 4.54
N SER A 202 -9.16 -3.52 4.10
CA SER A 202 -10.60 -3.72 4.28
C SER A 202 -10.93 -3.95 5.76
N VAL A 203 -10.13 -4.79 6.44
CA VAL A 203 -10.29 -5.02 7.88
C VAL A 203 -10.16 -3.71 8.67
N PHE A 204 -9.18 -2.86 8.31
CA PHE A 204 -8.98 -1.57 8.95
C PHE A 204 -10.17 -0.64 8.74
N ALA A 205 -10.71 -0.55 7.51
CA ALA A 205 -11.88 0.25 7.21
C ALA A 205 -13.12 -0.23 8.00
N CYS A 206 -13.31 -1.55 8.12
CA CYS A 206 -14.37 -2.13 8.94
C CYS A 206 -14.20 -1.80 10.44
N ALA A 207 -12.98 -1.89 10.98
CA ALA A 207 -12.70 -1.57 12.38
C ALA A 207 -13.00 -0.09 12.70
N VAL A 208 -12.54 0.83 11.84
CA VAL A 208 -12.86 2.26 11.96
C VAL A 208 -14.36 2.48 11.89
N HIS A 209 -15.04 1.87 10.91
CA HIS A 209 -16.48 2.02 10.75
C HIS A 209 -17.27 1.50 11.96
N GLN A 210 -16.88 0.36 12.54
CA GLN A 210 -17.51 -0.20 13.72
C GLN A 210 -17.42 0.77 14.90
N ILE A 211 -16.24 1.34 15.16
CA ILE A 211 -16.07 2.33 16.24
C ILE A 211 -16.95 3.56 15.98
N CYS A 212 -16.96 4.10 14.77
CA CYS A 212 -17.85 5.21 14.43
C CYS A 212 -19.31 4.88 14.74
N GLN A 213 -19.82 3.72 14.31
CA GLN A 213 -21.21 3.34 14.55
C GLN A 213 -21.53 3.13 16.04
N GLN A 214 -20.62 2.52 16.79
CA GLN A 214 -20.78 2.28 18.24
C GLN A 214 -20.97 3.60 19.01
N TYR A 215 -20.37 4.68 18.52
CA TYR A 215 -20.39 6.00 19.16
C TYR A 215 -21.21 7.05 18.37
N GLY A 216 -22.03 6.62 17.40
CA GLY A 216 -23.04 7.47 16.75
C GLY A 216 -22.61 8.27 15.52
N PHE A 217 -21.47 7.95 14.90
CA PHE A 217 -21.00 8.55 13.65
C PHE A 217 -21.25 7.62 12.44
N TYR A 218 -21.92 8.11 11.40
CA TYR A 218 -22.44 7.29 10.28
C TYR A 218 -21.78 7.58 8.93
#